data_AF-A0A2E9JB34-F1
#
_entry.id   AF-A0A2E9JB34-F1
#
_cell.length_a   1.000
_cell.length_b   1.000
_cell.length_c   1.000
_cell.angle_alpha   90.00
_cell.angle_beta   90.00
_cell.angle_gamma   90.00
#
_symmetry.space_group_name_H-M   'P 1'
#
loop_
_entity.id
_entity.type
_entity.pdbx_description
1 polymer ?
#
loop_
_entity_poly.entity_id
_entity_poly.type
_entity_poly.pdbx_seq_one_letter_code
_entity_poly.pdbx_strand_id
1 'polypeptide(L)'
;RKEIGSGARFVILFSRDTLEDPTANERDGFMEEIENISETSKIFDVDEYDKLASFLEYAGPKILPDIRKIGPMSDLDQLPDGIDPVEEYAWLSYLSWEEITERHQEVWGNPPVTTVTPPYLEFDTPLLPEISKEKKTRTQSERLSTGENPVQLFETDGGYVLQCTGCGALSELTPFRWKALESVVECSCLW
;
A
#
# COMPACT_ATOMS: atom_id res chain seq x y z
N ARG A 1 16.88 -16.09 3.35
CA ARG A 1 17.64 -14.96 3.94
C ARG A 1 18.43 -14.33 2.81
N LYS A 2 18.50 -12.99 2.71
CA LYS A 2 19.31 -12.33 1.67
C LYS A 2 20.80 -12.64 1.89
N GLU A 3 21.59 -12.69 0.82
CA GLU A 3 23.02 -12.99 0.87
C GLU A 3 23.81 -11.85 1.54
N ILE A 4 24.94 -12.19 2.18
CA ILE A 4 25.83 -11.20 2.80
C ILE A 4 26.37 -10.28 1.70
N GLY A 5 26.44 -8.97 1.97
CA GLY A 5 26.82 -7.99 0.96
C GLY A 5 25.72 -7.62 -0.04
N SER A 6 24.54 -8.26 0.00
CA SER A 6 23.40 -7.83 -0.82
C SER A 6 22.69 -6.65 -0.17
N GLY A 7 22.68 -5.52 -0.87
CA GLY A 7 21.92 -4.33 -0.50
C GLY A 7 20.58 -4.30 -1.23
N ALA A 8 19.65 -3.53 -0.70
CA ALA A 8 18.42 -3.20 -1.41
C ALA A 8 18.15 -1.71 -1.24
N ARG A 9 17.68 -1.07 -2.31
CA ARG A 9 17.20 0.31 -2.28
C ARG A 9 15.82 0.36 -2.90
N PHE A 10 14.98 1.22 -2.34
CA PHE A 10 13.67 1.51 -2.88
C PHE A 10 13.79 2.65 -3.88
N VAL A 11 13.07 2.54 -4.99
CA VAL A 11 12.98 3.58 -6.02
C VAL A 11 11.52 3.91 -6.19
N ILE A 12 11.20 5.19 -6.09
CA ILE A 12 9.88 5.73 -6.38
C ILE A 12 10.04 6.61 -7.62
N LEU A 13 9.21 6.35 -8.63
CA LEU A 13 9.22 7.09 -9.88
C LEU A 13 8.04 8.06 -9.87
N PHE A 14 8.33 9.33 -10.05
CA PHE A 14 7.33 10.40 -10.18
C PHE A 14 7.31 10.91 -11.62
N SER A 15 6.13 11.26 -12.11
CA SER A 15 6.02 12.02 -13.35
C SER A 15 6.26 13.50 -13.07
N ARG A 16 7.12 14.12 -13.89
CA ARG A 16 7.38 15.55 -13.87
C ARG A 16 6.08 16.35 -14.10
N ASP A 17 5.99 17.53 -13.51
CA ASP A 17 4.85 18.46 -13.62
C ASP A 17 3.54 17.94 -12.97
N THR A 18 3.66 17.07 -11.96
CA THR A 18 2.54 16.69 -11.09
C THR A 18 2.66 17.34 -9.71
N LEU A 19 1.55 17.39 -8.97
CA LEU A 19 1.55 17.88 -7.58
C LEU A 19 2.46 17.03 -6.67
N GLU A 20 2.75 15.80 -7.06
CA GLU A 20 3.59 14.85 -6.35
C GLU A 20 5.08 14.95 -6.78
N ASP A 21 5.42 15.90 -7.66
CA ASP A 21 6.80 16.11 -8.09
C ASP A 21 7.65 16.59 -6.90
N PRO A 22 8.60 15.77 -6.41
CA PRO A 22 9.37 16.10 -5.22
C PRO A 22 10.38 17.23 -5.45
N THR A 23 10.54 17.69 -6.70
CA THR A 23 11.32 18.89 -7.06
C THR A 23 10.50 20.18 -6.99
N ALA A 24 9.18 20.10 -6.90
CA ALA A 24 8.30 21.24 -6.70
C ALA A 24 8.33 21.70 -5.23
N ASN A 25 8.12 23.01 -5.00
CA ASN A 25 8.26 23.65 -3.69
C ASN A 25 7.22 23.22 -2.62
N GLU A 26 6.21 22.43 -2.99
CA GLU A 26 5.22 21.85 -2.08
C GLU A 26 5.66 20.44 -1.70
N ARG A 27 6.59 20.34 -0.73
CA ARG A 27 7.00 19.05 -0.17
C ARG A 27 5.83 18.46 0.62
N ASP A 28 5.24 17.39 0.12
CA ASP A 28 4.26 16.58 0.85
C ASP A 28 4.93 15.89 2.04
N GLY A 29 4.20 15.76 3.15
CA GLY A 29 4.69 15.14 4.40
C GLY A 29 5.15 13.69 4.22
N PHE A 30 4.70 13.03 3.14
CA PHE A 30 5.18 11.72 2.73
C PHE A 30 6.69 11.68 2.46
N MET A 31 7.25 12.70 1.78
CA MET A 31 8.69 12.73 1.49
C MET A 31 9.52 12.94 2.77
N GLU A 32 9.04 13.74 3.71
CA GLU A 32 9.69 13.93 5.01
C GLU A 32 9.73 12.63 5.83
N GLU A 33 8.66 11.84 5.80
CA GLU A 33 8.62 10.55 6.48
C GLU A 33 9.63 9.56 5.90
N ILE A 34 9.77 9.52 4.57
CA ILE A 34 10.79 8.68 3.90
C ILE A 34 12.20 9.11 4.29
N GLU A 35 12.48 10.42 4.34
CA GLU A 35 13.78 10.94 4.74
C GLU A 35 14.12 10.61 6.20
N ASN A 36 13.12 10.60 7.08
CA ASN A 36 13.31 10.25 8.50
C ASN A 36 13.62 8.77 8.73
N ILE A 37 13.06 7.87 7.91
CA ILE A 37 13.23 6.41 8.08
C ILE A 37 14.42 5.89 7.28
N SER A 38 14.80 6.56 6.19
CA SER A 38 15.86 6.11 5.30
C SER A 38 17.25 6.49 5.83
N GLU A 39 18.18 5.51 5.82
CA GLU A 39 19.61 5.79 6.05
C GLU A 39 20.18 6.77 4.99
N THR A 40 19.66 6.71 3.76
CA THR A 40 20.03 7.61 2.66
C THR A 40 18.89 7.78 1.67
N SER A 41 18.46 9.02 1.44
CA SER A 41 17.48 9.39 0.41
C SER A 41 18.12 10.36 -0.58
N LYS A 42 17.70 10.27 -1.85
CA LYS A 42 18.11 11.22 -2.89
C LYS A 42 17.08 11.25 -4.02
N ILE A 43 16.79 12.45 -4.52
CA ILE A 43 15.99 12.68 -5.71
C ILE A 43 16.93 12.76 -6.91
N PHE A 44 16.56 12.12 -8.02
CA PHE A 44 17.32 12.11 -9.28
C PHE A 44 16.41 12.62 -10.40
N ASP A 45 16.87 13.59 -11.18
CA ASP A 45 16.16 14.07 -12.38
C ASP A 45 16.50 13.17 -13.59
N VAL A 46 15.81 13.37 -14.72
CA VAL A 46 15.86 12.53 -15.94
C VAL A 46 17.28 12.39 -16.51
N ASP A 47 18.13 13.40 -16.31
CA ASP A 47 19.51 13.49 -16.77
C ASP A 47 20.55 12.93 -15.77
N GLU A 48 20.13 12.43 -14.61
CA GLU A 48 21.01 11.92 -13.57
C GLU A 48 21.13 10.38 -13.54
N TYR A 49 20.90 9.72 -14.67
CA TYR A 49 20.83 8.25 -14.75
C TYR A 49 22.10 7.55 -14.23
N ASP A 50 23.29 8.09 -14.52
CA ASP A 50 24.56 7.53 -14.03
C ASP A 50 24.69 7.63 -12.50
N LYS A 51 24.17 8.72 -11.92
CA LYS A 51 24.15 8.92 -10.47
C LYS A 51 23.13 7.99 -9.83
N LEU A 52 21.98 7.76 -10.47
CA LEU A 52 20.98 6.78 -10.04
C LEU A 52 21.57 5.37 -10.09
N ALA A 53 22.24 4.98 -11.17
CA ALA A 53 22.87 3.67 -11.29
C ALA A 53 23.89 3.44 -10.17
N SER A 54 24.78 4.41 -9.94
CA SER A 54 25.75 4.38 -8.84
C SER A 54 25.07 4.32 -7.47
N PHE A 55 23.92 4.98 -7.31
CA PHE A 55 23.12 4.91 -6.11
C PHE A 55 22.49 3.52 -5.93
N LEU A 56 22.03 2.87 -7.01
CA LEU A 56 21.44 1.53 -6.93
C LEU A 56 22.46 0.42 -6.68
N GLU A 57 23.73 0.64 -7.01
CA GLU A 57 24.86 -0.23 -6.69
C GLU A 57 25.24 -0.20 -5.19
N TYR A 58 24.25 -0.25 -4.32
CA TYR A 58 24.47 -0.36 -2.88
C TYR A 58 24.80 -1.81 -2.51
N ALA A 59 26.03 -2.01 -2.04
CA ALA A 59 26.42 -3.24 -1.38
C ALA A 59 25.92 -3.22 0.07
N GLY A 60 25.20 -4.27 0.47
CA GLY A 60 24.76 -4.46 1.84
C GLY A 60 25.93 -4.71 2.80
N PRO A 61 25.64 -4.86 4.10
CA PRO A 61 26.68 -5.04 5.10
C PRO A 61 27.51 -6.30 4.83
N LYS A 62 28.84 -6.15 4.91
CA LYS A 62 29.82 -7.26 4.75
C LYS A 62 29.85 -8.20 5.95
N ILE A 63 29.37 -7.72 7.10
CA ILE A 63 29.27 -8.46 8.34
C ILE A 63 27.82 -8.29 8.80
N LEU A 64 27.10 -9.40 8.93
CA LEU A 64 25.78 -9.35 9.53
C LEU A 64 25.95 -9.09 11.03
N PRO A 65 25.29 -8.07 11.61
CA PRO A 65 25.21 -7.97 13.05
C PRO A 65 24.54 -9.23 13.58
N ASP A 66 25.03 -9.73 14.71
CA ASP A 66 24.47 -10.93 15.31
C ASP A 66 23.03 -10.64 15.71
N ILE A 67 22.10 -11.51 15.30
CA ILE A 67 20.69 -11.32 15.65
C ILE A 67 20.57 -11.73 17.11
N ARG A 68 20.55 -10.74 18.00
CA ARG A 68 20.26 -10.96 19.41
C ARG A 68 18.78 -11.34 19.53
N LYS A 69 18.51 -12.64 19.63
CA LYS A 69 17.19 -13.12 20.02
C LYS A 69 16.98 -12.77 21.49
N ILE A 70 15.84 -12.16 21.78
CA ILE A 70 15.42 -11.81 23.12
C ILE A 70 14.19 -12.67 23.43
N GLY A 71 14.22 -13.38 24.57
CA GLY A 71 13.15 -14.25 25.05
C GLY A 71 13.22 -15.72 24.58
N PRO A 72 12.28 -16.58 25.04
CA PRO A 72 11.25 -16.28 26.03
C PRO A 72 11.84 -15.96 27.41
N MET A 73 11.16 -15.08 28.14
CA MET A 73 11.57 -14.61 29.46
C MET A 73 10.93 -15.50 30.51
N SER A 74 11.73 -15.92 31.49
CA SER A 74 11.26 -16.75 32.61
C SER A 74 11.24 -15.97 33.93
N ASP A 75 12.03 -14.90 34.03
CA ASP A 75 12.22 -14.16 35.28
C ASP A 75 12.44 -12.66 35.02
N LEU A 76 12.08 -11.84 36.00
CA LEU A 76 12.31 -10.40 36.01
C LEU A 76 13.81 -10.06 36.10
N ASP A 77 14.65 -10.93 36.68
CA ASP A 77 16.10 -10.75 36.74
C ASP A 77 16.78 -10.75 35.34
N GLN A 78 16.05 -11.16 34.31
CA GLN A 78 16.52 -11.11 32.92
C GLN A 78 16.30 -9.74 32.27
N LEU A 79 15.55 -8.83 32.89
CA LEU A 79 15.43 -7.46 32.38
C LEU A 79 16.77 -6.74 32.47
N PRO A 80 17.12 -5.88 31.50
CA PRO A 80 18.32 -5.07 31.58
C PRO A 80 18.23 -4.05 32.74
N ASP A 81 19.35 -3.83 33.41
CA ASP A 81 19.46 -2.79 34.42
C ASP A 81 19.37 -1.38 33.80
N GLY A 82 18.76 -0.44 34.52
CA GLY A 82 18.74 0.97 34.15
C GLY A 82 17.82 1.33 32.98
N ILE A 83 16.90 0.44 32.60
CA ILE A 83 15.86 0.72 31.61
C ILE A 83 14.88 1.77 32.13
N ASP A 84 14.36 2.58 31.21
CA ASP A 84 13.33 3.57 31.54
C ASP A 84 11.93 2.92 31.66
N PRO A 85 10.92 3.63 32.20
CA PRO A 85 9.59 3.06 32.36
C PRO A 85 8.93 2.60 31.06
N VAL A 86 9.20 3.27 29.93
CA VAL A 86 8.65 2.94 28.60
C VAL A 86 9.29 1.66 28.08
N GLU A 87 10.61 1.53 28.24
CA GLU A 87 11.34 0.31 27.94
C GLU A 87 10.84 -0.84 28.82
N GLU A 88 10.73 -0.65 30.14
CA GLU A 88 10.20 -1.66 31.07
C GLU A 88 8.80 -2.14 30.64
N TYR A 89 7.90 -1.22 30.31
CA TYR A 89 6.59 -1.54 29.76
C TYR A 89 6.68 -2.37 28.48
N ALA A 90 7.60 -2.04 27.57
CA ALA A 90 7.79 -2.78 26.33
C ALA A 90 8.31 -4.21 26.58
N TRP A 91 9.29 -4.37 27.48
CA TRP A 91 9.85 -5.67 27.85
C TRP A 91 8.79 -6.61 28.45
N LEU A 92 7.94 -6.08 29.33
CA LEU A 92 6.87 -6.86 29.97
C LEU A 92 5.68 -7.14 29.03
N SER A 93 5.42 -6.28 28.05
CA SER A 93 4.21 -6.39 27.20
C SER A 93 4.43 -7.14 25.88
N TYR A 94 5.59 -7.01 25.26
CA TYR A 94 5.81 -7.47 23.88
C TYR A 94 6.72 -8.69 23.75
N LEU A 95 7.44 -9.06 24.80
CA LEU A 95 8.21 -10.31 24.81
C LEU A 95 7.34 -11.48 25.27
N SER A 96 7.71 -12.69 24.86
CA SER A 96 7.05 -13.90 25.35
C SER A 96 7.54 -14.22 26.76
N TRP A 97 6.62 -14.39 27.69
CA TRP A 97 6.88 -14.78 29.08
C TRP A 97 6.28 -16.15 29.36
N GLU A 98 6.98 -16.95 30.17
CA GLU A 98 6.44 -18.24 30.65
C GLU A 98 5.27 -18.04 31.61
N GLU A 99 5.38 -17.05 32.50
CA GLU A 99 4.35 -16.68 33.46
C GLU A 99 4.21 -15.16 33.58
N ILE A 100 2.98 -14.71 33.80
CA ILE A 100 2.67 -13.30 34.07
C ILE A 100 2.86 -13.06 35.57
N THR A 101 3.80 -12.19 35.91
CA THR A 101 4.13 -11.84 37.31
C THR A 101 3.32 -10.62 37.79
N GLU A 102 3.33 -10.35 39.11
CA GLU A 102 2.68 -9.15 39.68
C GLU A 102 3.22 -7.86 39.06
N ARG A 103 4.52 -7.83 38.71
CA ARG A 103 5.14 -6.67 38.08
C ARG A 103 4.51 -6.31 36.72
N HIS A 104 4.08 -7.33 35.96
CA HIS A 104 3.33 -7.10 34.72
C HIS A 104 2.04 -6.35 35.02
N GLN A 105 1.29 -6.79 36.03
CA GLN A 105 0.01 -6.19 36.39
C GLN A 105 0.18 -4.74 36.89
N GLU A 106 1.22 -4.47 37.68
CA GLU A 106 1.54 -3.12 38.14
C GLU A 106 1.85 -2.17 36.97
N VAL A 107 2.72 -2.59 36.05
CA VAL A 107 3.16 -1.77 34.92
C VAL A 107 2.04 -1.58 33.90
N TRP A 108 1.23 -2.61 33.65
CA TRP A 108 0.05 -2.49 32.78
C TRP A 108 -1.09 -1.69 33.41
N GLY A 109 -1.21 -1.72 34.73
CA GLY A 109 -2.19 -0.92 35.48
C GLY A 109 -1.88 0.57 35.50
N ASN A 110 -0.60 0.94 35.34
CA ASN A 110 -0.15 2.31 35.26
C ASN A 110 0.89 2.48 34.13
N PRO A 111 0.47 2.37 32.85
CA PRO A 111 1.38 2.43 31.73
C PRO A 111 2.03 3.82 31.68
N PRO A 112 3.32 3.92 31.31
CA PRO A 112 4.00 5.19 31.13
C PRO A 112 3.33 5.93 29.98
N VAL A 113 2.53 6.94 30.32
CA VAL A 113 1.81 7.77 29.35
C VAL A 113 2.82 8.65 28.62
N THR A 114 3.22 8.26 27.41
CA THR A 114 3.74 9.20 26.43
C THR A 114 2.53 9.88 25.81
N THR A 115 2.23 11.09 26.30
CA THR A 115 1.27 12.06 25.75
C THR A 115 0.53 11.61 24.49
N VAL A 116 -0.75 11.27 24.64
CA VAL A 116 -1.68 11.07 23.52
C VAL A 116 -2.04 12.44 22.95
N THR A 117 -1.08 13.12 22.32
CA THR A 117 -1.47 13.87 21.14
C THR A 117 -1.56 12.78 20.08
N PRO A 118 -2.76 12.33 19.68
CA PRO A 118 -2.84 11.34 18.63
C PRO A 118 -2.09 11.94 17.41
N PRO A 119 -1.12 11.23 16.82
CA PRO A 119 -0.41 11.73 15.65
C PRO A 119 -1.34 11.88 14.44
N TYR A 120 -2.57 11.37 14.56
CA TYR A 120 -3.62 11.50 13.57
C TYR A 120 -4.62 12.57 14.01
N LEU A 121 -4.78 13.57 13.16
CA LEU A 121 -5.91 14.49 13.21
C LEU A 121 -7.16 13.70 12.79
N GLU A 122 -8.11 13.51 13.71
CA GLU A 122 -9.45 13.10 13.31
C GLU A 122 -10.07 14.24 12.51
N PHE A 123 -10.42 13.98 11.25
CA PHE A 123 -11.16 14.94 10.45
C PHE A 123 -12.60 14.97 10.94
N ASP A 124 -13.12 16.16 11.24
CA ASP A 124 -14.55 16.37 11.40
C ASP A 124 -15.24 15.98 10.10
N THR A 125 -15.80 14.76 10.05
CA THR A 125 -16.59 14.31 8.92
C THR A 125 -17.84 15.18 8.85
N PRO A 126 -18.03 16.02 7.80
CA PRO A 126 -19.27 16.75 7.66
C PRO A 126 -20.41 15.74 7.53
N LEU A 127 -21.53 16.01 8.19
CA LEU A 127 -22.75 15.21 8.06
C LEU A 127 -23.19 15.24 6.59
N LEU A 128 -22.88 14.16 5.87
CA LEU A 128 -23.30 14.00 4.49
C LEU A 128 -24.82 13.84 4.45
N PRO A 129 -25.52 14.50 3.51
CA PRO A 129 -26.95 14.32 3.36
C PRO A 129 -27.26 12.87 3.00
N GLU A 130 -28.26 12.29 3.65
CA GLU A 130 -28.77 10.96 3.28
C GLU A 130 -29.34 10.99 1.86
N ILE A 131 -28.68 10.27 0.95
CA ILE A 131 -29.17 10.09 -0.41
C ILE A 131 -30.32 9.09 -0.36
N SER A 132 -31.55 9.60 -0.25
CA SER A 132 -32.81 8.81 -0.23
C SER A 132 -33.19 8.18 -1.57
N LYS A 133 -32.31 8.23 -2.58
CA LYS A 133 -32.57 7.55 -3.85
C LYS A 133 -32.45 6.06 -3.59
N GLU A 134 -33.58 5.35 -3.70
CA GLU A 134 -33.60 3.89 -3.77
C GLU A 134 -32.44 3.44 -4.65
N LYS A 135 -31.52 2.66 -4.07
CA LYS A 135 -30.55 1.89 -4.83
C LYS A 135 -31.40 1.02 -5.75
N LYS A 136 -31.56 1.43 -7.01
CA LYS A 136 -31.97 0.52 -8.07
C LYS A 136 -30.91 -0.55 -8.09
N THR A 137 -31.19 -1.67 -7.44
CA THR A 137 -30.46 -2.91 -7.63
C THR A 137 -30.50 -3.14 -9.13
N ARG A 138 -29.42 -2.80 -9.82
CA ARG A 138 -29.25 -3.15 -11.22
C ARG A 138 -29.39 -4.67 -11.23
N THR A 139 -30.47 -5.16 -11.83
CA THR A 139 -30.61 -6.58 -12.15
C THR A 139 -29.32 -6.93 -12.87
N GLN A 140 -28.45 -7.69 -12.21
CA GLN A 140 -27.21 -8.14 -12.80
C GLN A 140 -27.63 -9.12 -13.88
N SER A 141 -27.84 -8.62 -15.10
CA SER A 141 -27.99 -9.48 -16.26
C SER A 141 -26.74 -10.34 -16.33
N GLU A 142 -26.95 -11.61 -16.61
CA GLU A 142 -25.93 -12.64 -16.67
C GLU A 142 -24.79 -12.14 -17.58
N ARG A 143 -23.66 -11.82 -16.96
CA ARG A 143 -22.48 -11.32 -17.67
C ARG A 143 -21.88 -12.51 -18.40
N LEU A 144 -22.09 -12.61 -19.70
CA LEU A 144 -21.20 -13.37 -20.59
C LEU A 144 -19.89 -12.56 -20.75
N SER A 145 -19.12 -12.48 -19.66
CA SER A 145 -17.76 -11.96 -19.70
C SER A 145 -16.87 -12.97 -20.41
N THR A 146 -16.41 -12.62 -21.61
CA THR A 146 -15.06 -12.83 -22.16
C THR A 146 -14.36 -14.20 -21.95
N GLY A 147 -15.11 -15.28 -21.76
CA GLY A 147 -14.54 -16.62 -21.57
C GLY A 147 -14.87 -17.60 -22.70
N GLU A 148 -16.05 -17.47 -23.31
CA GLU A 148 -16.59 -18.58 -24.11
C GLU A 148 -16.77 -18.26 -25.61
N ASN A 149 -16.78 -16.98 -26.02
CA ASN A 149 -16.88 -16.62 -27.45
C ASN A 149 -16.00 -15.40 -27.80
N PRO A 150 -15.23 -15.44 -28.91
CA PRO A 150 -14.36 -14.33 -29.29
C PRO A 150 -15.19 -13.12 -29.74
N VAL A 151 -14.96 -11.98 -29.07
CA VAL A 151 -15.47 -10.66 -29.47
C VAL A 151 -14.28 -9.75 -29.80
N GLN A 152 -14.45 -8.89 -30.81
CA GLN A 152 -13.47 -7.90 -31.23
C GLN A 152 -14.02 -6.49 -31.00
N LEU A 153 -13.16 -5.59 -30.53
CA LEU A 153 -13.50 -4.18 -30.34
C LEU A 153 -13.18 -3.39 -31.63
N PHE A 154 -14.15 -2.60 -32.09
CA PHE A 154 -13.98 -1.66 -33.21
C PHE A 154 -14.15 -0.23 -32.73
N GLU A 155 -13.29 0.64 -33.26
CA GLU A 155 -13.42 2.09 -33.16
C GLU A 155 -14.09 2.60 -34.43
N THR A 156 -15.14 3.40 -34.25
CA THR A 156 -15.94 4.03 -35.31
C THR A 156 -15.96 5.53 -35.08
N ASP A 157 -16.36 6.31 -36.09
CA ASP A 157 -16.41 7.78 -36.00
C ASP A 157 -17.31 8.30 -34.85
N GLY A 158 -18.20 7.46 -34.31
CA GLY A 158 -19.11 7.78 -33.21
C GLY A 158 -18.75 7.13 -31.85
N GLY A 159 -17.63 6.40 -31.75
CA GLY A 159 -17.19 5.75 -30.52
C GLY A 159 -16.81 4.28 -30.72
N TYR A 160 -16.99 3.48 -29.67
CA TYR A 160 -16.53 2.10 -29.57
C TYR A 160 -17.70 1.11 -29.56
N VAL A 161 -17.51 -0.03 -30.25
CA VAL A 161 -18.48 -1.12 -30.35
C VAL A 161 -17.77 -2.48 -30.27
N LEU A 162 -18.41 -3.47 -29.65
CA LEU A 162 -17.96 -4.87 -29.69
C LEU A 162 -18.66 -5.62 -30.81
N GLN A 163 -17.92 -6.42 -31.57
CA GLN A 163 -18.43 -7.31 -32.60
C GLN A 163 -18.14 -8.77 -32.24
N CYS A 164 -19.12 -9.65 -32.36
CA CYS A 164 -18.88 -11.10 -32.29
C CYS A 164 -18.15 -11.58 -33.55
N THR A 165 -17.06 -12.32 -33.40
CA THR A 165 -16.28 -12.84 -34.54
C THR A 165 -16.96 -14.00 -35.27
N GLY A 166 -18.00 -14.61 -34.69
CA GLY A 166 -18.73 -15.72 -35.29
C GLY A 166 -19.92 -15.27 -36.14
N CYS A 167 -20.84 -14.50 -35.55
CA CYS A 167 -22.08 -14.07 -36.22
C CYS A 167 -22.05 -12.62 -36.73
N GLY A 168 -21.01 -11.83 -36.39
CA GLY A 168 -20.90 -10.42 -36.78
C GLY A 168 -21.82 -9.46 -36.00
N ALA A 169 -22.56 -9.93 -34.99
CA ALA A 169 -23.43 -9.10 -34.17
C ALA A 169 -22.66 -8.00 -33.43
N LEU A 170 -23.28 -6.82 -33.28
CA LEU A 170 -22.68 -5.62 -32.69
C LEU A 170 -23.34 -5.27 -31.36
N SER A 171 -22.56 -4.73 -30.42
CA SER A 171 -23.07 -4.11 -29.19
C SER A 171 -23.68 -2.73 -29.45
N GLU A 172 -24.27 -2.13 -28.43
CA GLU A 172 -24.59 -0.70 -28.45
C GLU A 172 -23.33 0.14 -28.64
N LEU A 173 -23.45 1.23 -29.42
CA LEU A 173 -22.38 2.20 -29.62
C LEU A 173 -22.19 3.03 -28.35
N THR A 174 -20.96 3.09 -27.86
CA THR A 174 -20.65 3.87 -26.67
C THR A 174 -19.46 4.80 -26.91
N PRO A 175 -19.48 6.04 -26.40
CA PRO A 175 -18.38 6.99 -26.62
C PRO A 175 -17.11 6.62 -25.84
N PHE A 176 -17.16 5.68 -24.90
CA PHE A 176 -16.05 5.32 -24.03
C PHE A 176 -15.66 3.85 -24.18
N ARG A 177 -14.37 3.59 -24.44
CA ARG A 177 -13.82 2.24 -24.64
C ARG A 177 -14.15 1.27 -23.50
N TRP A 178 -14.02 1.72 -22.25
CA TRP A 178 -14.32 0.87 -21.08
C TRP A 178 -15.80 0.47 -21.03
N LYS A 179 -16.71 1.37 -21.46
CA LYS A 179 -18.15 1.10 -21.50
C LYS A 179 -18.51 0.11 -22.60
N ALA A 180 -17.79 0.12 -23.72
CA ALA A 180 -17.91 -0.91 -24.75
C ALA A 180 -17.42 -2.28 -24.24
N LEU A 181 -16.33 -2.34 -23.48
CA LEU A 181 -15.84 -3.59 -22.89
C LEU A 181 -16.78 -4.21 -21.84
N GLU A 182 -17.60 -3.38 -21.19
CA GLU A 182 -18.66 -3.84 -20.27
C GLU A 182 -20.00 -4.15 -20.97
N SER A 183 -20.09 -3.92 -22.29
CA SER A 183 -21.32 -4.13 -23.05
C SER A 183 -21.57 -5.60 -23.38
N VAL A 184 -22.83 -5.96 -23.60
CA VAL A 184 -23.26 -7.30 -23.96
C VAL A 184 -23.54 -7.35 -25.46
N VAL A 185 -23.03 -8.37 -26.14
CA VAL A 185 -23.34 -8.64 -27.55
C VAL A 185 -24.32 -9.81 -27.59
N GLU A 186 -25.57 -9.55 -28.00
CA GLU A 186 -26.55 -10.61 -28.27
C GLU A 186 -26.18 -11.28 -29.61
N CYS A 187 -25.55 -12.46 -29.54
CA CYS A 187 -25.15 -13.22 -30.73
C CYS A 187 -25.85 -14.58 -30.79
N SER A 188 -26.11 -15.05 -32.01
CA SER A 188 -26.69 -16.36 -32.31
C SER A 188 -25.71 -17.53 -32.27
N CYS A 189 -24.41 -17.31 -31.96
CA CYS A 189 -23.40 -18.38 -31.94
C CYS A 189 -23.57 -19.40 -30.79
N LEU A 190 -24.50 -19.17 -29.86
CA LEU A 190 -24.82 -20.07 -28.74
C LEU A 190 -26.18 -20.75 -28.88
N TRP A 191 -26.77 -20.74 -30.09
CA TRP A 191 -28.04 -21.39 -30.43
C TRP A 191 -27.83 -22.42 -31.55
#